data_AF-A0A7J4K8X4-F1
#
_entry.id   AF-A0A7J4K8X4-F1
#
_cell.length_a   1.000
_cell.length_b   1.000
_cell.length_c   1.000
_cell.angle_alpha   90.00
_cell.angle_beta   90.00
_cell.angle_gamma   90.00
#
_symmetry.space_group_name_H-M   'P 1'
#
loop_
_entity.id
_entity.type
_entity.pdbx_description
1 polymer ?
#
loop_
_entity_poly.entity_id
_entity_poly.type
_entity_poly.pdbx_seq_one_letter_code
_entity_poly.pdbx_strand_id
1 'polypeptide(L)'
;MGFFSWLLVVVADLLLFVWSSFLLWLSNIFIVPFRNVEMLWILVPVYLGMVLSEIFQEKHGTSMGNAISNSVVVFWGGIDFLRITVNSVLRNGFVLFDTVKLAIALAIIAYGIIILVAGLMAKTAIKRYARIRVVSYCIIIFAPIYYSVGTLNWSYLFGAALFFPIFYGFMELFDKFLPDPAAFRLDNEAAIGGKDRFDSDTSYSRTNEPFPQQSSL
;
A
#
# COMPACT_ATOMS: atom_id res chain seq x y z
N MET A 1 27.62 39.19 17.24
CA MET A 1 26.34 38.45 17.27
C MET A 1 26.41 37.44 18.40
N GLY A 2 25.47 37.44 19.35
CA GLY A 2 25.52 36.53 20.50
C GLY A 2 25.12 35.09 20.12
N PHE A 3 25.59 34.09 20.87
CA PHE A 3 25.28 32.67 20.65
C PHE A 3 23.77 32.41 20.51
N PHE A 4 22.94 33.03 21.35
CA PHE A 4 21.49 32.89 21.30
C PHE A 4 20.88 33.40 19.98
N SER A 5 21.38 34.52 19.45
CA SER A 5 20.92 35.05 18.17
C SER A 5 21.30 34.14 17.01
N TRP A 6 22.50 33.55 17.04
CA TRP A 6 22.92 32.56 16.04
C TRP A 6 22.04 31.29 16.12
N LEU A 7 21.79 30.78 17.32
CA LEU A 7 20.94 29.60 17.52
C LEU A 7 19.52 29.82 16.98
N LEU A 8 18.92 30.99 17.23
CA LEU A 8 17.60 31.33 16.70
C LEU A 8 17.55 31.35 15.17
N VAL A 9 18.59 31.87 14.52
CA VAL A 9 18.68 31.87 13.04
C VAL A 9 18.75 30.43 12.52
N VAL A 10 19.61 29.58 13.09
CA VAL A 10 19.74 28.19 12.68
C VAL A 10 18.42 27.42 12.84
N VAL A 11 17.72 27.61 13.96
CA VAL A 11 16.41 26.98 14.20
C VAL A 11 15.37 27.50 13.21
N ALA A 12 15.33 28.81 12.96
CA ALA A 12 14.40 29.39 12.00
C ALA A 12 14.64 28.87 10.57
N ASP A 13 15.89 28.81 10.13
CA ASP A 13 16.27 28.28 8.82
C ASP A 13 15.90 26.80 8.68
N LEU A 14 16.12 26.01 9.73
CA LEU A 14 15.72 24.60 9.76
C LEU A 14 14.20 24.45 9.66
N LEU A 15 13.43 25.25 10.41
CA LEU A 15 11.97 25.22 10.35
C LEU A 15 11.44 25.63 8.97
N LEU A 16 12.01 26.66 8.37
CA LEU A 16 11.65 27.09 7.01
C LEU A 16 11.99 26.02 5.97
N PHE A 17 13.14 25.35 6.10
CA PHE A 17 13.52 24.22 5.25
C PHE A 17 12.54 23.05 5.38
N VAL A 18 12.17 22.66 6.60
CA VAL A 18 11.18 21.60 6.84
C VAL A 18 9.82 22.00 6.28
N TRP A 19 9.37 23.24 6.53
CA TRP A 19 8.08 23.74 6.06
C TRP A 19 7.98 23.81 4.54
N SER A 20 9.00 24.36 3.87
CA SER A 20 9.07 24.40 2.40
C SER A 20 9.11 23.00 1.79
N SER A 21 9.85 22.08 2.40
CA SER A 21 9.86 20.67 1.97
C SER A 21 8.49 20.01 2.13
N PHE A 22 7.78 20.31 3.23
CA PHE A 22 6.43 19.83 3.48
C PHE A 22 5.44 20.35 2.42
N LEU A 23 5.48 21.65 2.12
CA LEU A 23 4.63 22.24 1.08
C LEU A 23 4.93 21.67 -0.31
N LEU A 24 6.20 21.43 -0.64
CA LEU A 24 6.60 20.80 -1.89
C LEU A 24 6.06 19.37 -1.99
N TRP A 25 6.21 18.59 -0.92
CA TRP A 25 5.67 17.24 -0.81
C TRP A 25 4.13 17.24 -0.96
N LEU A 26 3.43 18.08 -0.20
CA LEU A 26 1.97 18.16 -0.24
C LEU A 26 1.46 18.59 -1.62
N SER A 27 2.06 19.64 -2.19
CA SER A 27 1.68 20.17 -3.49
C SER A 27 1.93 19.16 -4.61
N ASN A 28 3.12 18.59 -4.68
CA ASN A 28 3.50 17.77 -5.84
C ASN A 28 2.93 16.35 -5.79
N ILE A 29 2.70 15.80 -4.60
CA ILE A 29 2.25 14.41 -4.45
C ILE A 29 0.73 14.34 -4.35
N PHE A 30 0.10 15.22 -3.56
CA PHE A 30 -1.33 15.12 -3.27
C PHE A 30 -2.18 16.11 -4.05
N ILE A 31 -1.72 17.35 -4.27
CA ILE A 31 -2.54 18.38 -4.94
C ILE A 31 -2.44 18.29 -6.47
N VAL A 32 -1.24 18.12 -7.01
CA VAL A 32 -0.96 18.03 -8.45
C VAL A 32 -1.83 17.00 -9.20
N PRO A 33 -2.08 15.79 -8.68
CA PRO A 33 -3.06 14.86 -9.23
C PRO A 33 -4.40 15.44 -9.66
N PHE A 34 -4.92 16.39 -8.89
CA PHE A 34 -6.23 16.99 -9.15
C PHE A 34 -6.20 18.08 -10.22
N ARG A 35 -5.02 18.41 -10.75
CA ARG A 35 -4.82 19.34 -11.87
C ARG A 35 -4.56 18.64 -13.20
N ASN A 36 -4.28 17.34 -13.20
CA ASN A 36 -4.05 16.55 -14.40
C ASN A 36 -5.03 15.36 -14.44
N VAL A 37 -6.03 15.45 -15.32
CA VAL A 37 -7.10 14.43 -15.39
C VAL A 37 -6.57 13.06 -15.83
N GLU A 38 -5.51 13.00 -16.65
CA GLU A 38 -4.93 11.71 -17.03
C GLU A 38 -4.36 10.97 -15.80
N MET A 39 -3.79 11.68 -14.83
CA MET A 39 -3.30 11.07 -13.59
C MET A 39 -4.40 10.43 -12.75
N LEU A 40 -5.64 10.93 -12.85
CA LEU A 40 -6.77 10.37 -12.11
C LEU A 40 -7.06 8.93 -12.54
N TRP A 41 -6.69 8.54 -13.77
CA TRP A 41 -6.85 7.16 -14.25
C TRP A 41 -6.14 6.14 -13.36
N ILE A 42 -4.94 6.46 -12.89
CA ILE A 42 -4.21 5.59 -11.97
C ILE A 42 -4.53 5.90 -10.51
N LEU A 43 -4.75 7.17 -10.16
CA LEU A 43 -4.88 7.56 -8.76
C LEU A 43 -6.25 7.25 -8.16
N VAL A 44 -7.35 7.35 -8.92
CA VAL A 44 -8.68 6.97 -8.41
C VAL A 44 -8.74 5.51 -7.97
N PRO A 45 -8.36 4.50 -8.79
CA PRO A 45 -8.38 3.11 -8.34
C PRO A 45 -7.39 2.84 -7.20
N VAL A 46 -6.24 3.53 -7.16
CA VAL A 46 -5.27 3.40 -6.05
C VAL A 46 -5.85 3.95 -4.75
N TYR A 47 -6.44 5.15 -4.75
CA TYR A 47 -7.07 5.74 -3.56
C TYR A 47 -8.28 4.93 -3.10
N LEU A 48 -9.15 4.51 -4.03
CA LEU A 48 -10.31 3.67 -3.70
C LEU A 48 -9.86 2.32 -3.14
N GLY A 49 -8.92 1.65 -3.80
CA GLY A 49 -8.35 0.39 -3.33
C GLY A 49 -7.73 0.54 -1.94
N MET A 50 -6.97 1.61 -1.72
CA MET A 50 -6.40 1.93 -0.42
C MET A 50 -7.47 2.12 0.66
N VAL A 51 -8.48 2.96 0.42
CA VAL A 51 -9.53 3.23 1.42
C VAL A 51 -10.35 1.97 1.71
N LEU A 52 -10.73 1.21 0.69
CA LEU A 52 -11.49 -0.02 0.87
C LEU A 52 -10.68 -1.08 1.61
N SER A 53 -9.42 -1.30 1.24
CA SER A 53 -8.55 -2.23 1.97
C SER A 53 -8.29 -1.75 3.40
N GLU A 54 -8.20 -0.44 3.65
CA GLU A 54 -8.07 0.04 5.03
C GLU A 54 -9.29 -0.35 5.89
N ILE A 55 -10.49 -0.01 5.41
CA ILE A 55 -11.74 -0.24 6.13
C ILE A 55 -12.03 -1.73 6.34
N PHE A 56 -11.86 -2.54 5.30
CA PHE A 56 -12.32 -3.93 5.31
C PHE A 56 -11.23 -4.94 5.61
N GLN A 57 -9.94 -4.59 5.46
CA GLN A 57 -8.85 -5.56 5.48
C GLN A 57 -7.76 -5.24 6.50
N GLU A 58 -7.30 -4.00 6.60
CA GLU A 58 -6.10 -3.65 7.37
C GLU A 58 -6.39 -3.29 8.82
N LYS A 59 -7.58 -2.77 9.13
CA LYS A 59 -8.01 -2.43 10.49
C LYS A 59 -7.86 -3.58 11.50
N HIS A 60 -8.03 -4.83 11.02
CA HIS A 60 -7.91 -6.05 11.82
C HIS A 60 -6.57 -6.79 11.60
N GLY A 61 -5.64 -6.15 10.90
CA GLY A 61 -4.33 -6.70 10.56
C GLY A 61 -4.28 -7.33 9.17
N THR A 62 -3.17 -7.09 8.48
CA THR A 62 -2.92 -7.60 7.13
C THR A 62 -2.88 -9.13 7.10
N SER A 63 -3.93 -9.75 6.56
CA SER A 63 -3.91 -11.19 6.26
C SER A 63 -2.95 -11.50 5.10
N MET A 64 -2.56 -12.76 4.95
CA MET A 64 -1.72 -13.17 3.80
C MET A 64 -2.46 -12.99 2.47
N GLY A 65 -3.76 -13.32 2.44
CA GLY A 65 -4.61 -13.10 1.28
C GLY A 65 -4.71 -11.62 0.91
N ASN A 66 -4.82 -10.74 1.90
CA ASN A 66 -4.86 -9.29 1.69
C ASN A 66 -3.52 -8.78 1.15
N ALA A 67 -2.39 -9.24 1.72
CA ALA A 67 -1.05 -8.92 1.22
C ALA A 67 -0.87 -9.32 -0.26
N ILE A 68 -1.34 -10.51 -0.65
CA ILE A 68 -1.32 -10.96 -2.05
C ILE A 68 -2.25 -10.07 -2.89
N SER A 69 -3.46 -9.78 -2.44
CA SER A 69 -4.43 -8.93 -3.14
C SER A 69 -3.87 -7.52 -3.40
N ASN A 70 -3.16 -6.94 -2.42
CA ASN A 70 -2.52 -5.63 -2.55
C ASN A 70 -1.44 -5.61 -3.64
N SER A 71 -0.83 -6.74 -4.00
CA SER A 71 0.12 -6.81 -5.13
C SER A 71 -0.53 -6.44 -6.47
N VAL A 72 -1.84 -6.63 -6.62
CA VAL A 72 -2.59 -6.22 -7.83
C VAL A 72 -2.52 -4.72 -8.03
N VAL A 73 -2.56 -3.92 -6.95
CA VAL A 73 -2.41 -2.46 -7.03
C VAL A 73 -0.99 -2.09 -7.48
N VAL A 74 0.03 -2.80 -7.00
CA VAL A 74 1.42 -2.63 -7.47
C VAL A 74 1.52 -2.90 -8.97
N PHE A 75 0.96 -4.04 -9.42
CA PHE A 75 0.97 -4.41 -10.83
C PHE A 75 0.22 -3.42 -11.71
N TRP A 76 -0.94 -2.96 -11.26
CA TRP A 76 -1.72 -1.95 -11.96
C TRP A 76 -0.93 -0.66 -12.15
N GLY A 77 -0.29 -0.15 -11.08
CA GLY A 77 0.59 1.00 -11.17
C GLY A 77 1.80 0.79 -12.07
N GLY A 78 2.46 -0.37 -11.98
CA GLY A 78 3.58 -0.72 -12.84
C GLY A 78 3.21 -0.79 -14.33
N ILE A 79 2.07 -1.40 -14.66
CA ILE A 79 1.55 -1.48 -16.03
C ILE A 79 1.17 -0.11 -16.56
N ASP A 80 0.50 0.73 -15.75
CA ASP A 80 0.18 2.10 -16.13
C ASP A 80 1.43 2.93 -16.42
N PHE A 81 2.45 2.80 -15.58
CA PHE A 81 3.73 3.47 -15.75
C PHE A 81 4.48 3.01 -17.01
N LEU A 82 4.45 1.71 -17.33
CA LEU A 82 4.95 1.20 -18.61
C LEU A 82 4.16 1.80 -19.78
N ARG A 83 2.82 1.82 -19.71
CA ARG A 83 1.96 2.41 -20.75
C ARG A 83 2.31 3.88 -21.00
N ILE A 84 2.45 4.67 -19.94
CA ILE A 84 2.81 6.09 -20.05
C ILE A 84 4.22 6.27 -20.64
N THR A 85 5.18 5.44 -20.23
CA THR A 85 6.56 5.50 -20.77
C THR A 85 6.59 5.14 -22.26
N VAL A 86 5.92 4.06 -22.65
CA VAL A 86 5.80 3.66 -24.07
C VAL A 86 5.12 4.75 -24.88
N ASN A 87 4.02 5.33 -24.39
CA ASN A 87 3.33 6.43 -25.06
C ASN A 87 4.21 7.67 -25.21
N SER A 88 5.05 7.98 -24.22
CA SER A 88 6.04 9.07 -24.27
C SER A 88 7.03 8.83 -25.41
N VAL A 89 7.63 7.63 -25.47
CA VAL A 89 8.60 7.24 -26.51
C VAL A 89 7.99 7.26 -27.90
N LEU A 90 6.76 6.76 -28.05
CA LEU A 90 6.06 6.75 -29.34
C LEU A 90 5.71 8.15 -29.85
N ARG A 91 5.41 9.10 -28.96
CA ARG A 91 5.00 10.47 -29.33
C ARG A 91 6.19 11.40 -29.55
N ASN A 92 7.20 11.33 -28.68
CA ASN A 92 8.28 12.31 -28.62
C ASN A 92 9.64 11.74 -29.07
N GLY A 93 9.69 10.45 -29.43
CA GLY A 93 10.94 9.73 -29.58
C GLY A 93 11.53 9.32 -28.24
N PHE A 94 12.62 8.55 -28.28
CA PHE A 94 13.28 8.06 -27.06
C PHE A 94 14.19 9.14 -26.47
N VAL A 95 13.96 9.53 -25.21
CA VAL A 95 14.86 10.39 -24.45
C VAL A 95 15.51 9.65 -23.29
N LEU A 96 16.70 10.09 -22.86
CA LEU A 96 17.45 9.43 -21.77
C LEU A 96 16.63 9.29 -20.47
N PHE A 97 15.74 10.24 -20.20
CA PHE A 97 14.86 10.19 -19.03
C PHE A 97 13.82 9.07 -19.10
N ASP A 98 13.43 8.61 -20.30
CA ASP A 98 12.53 7.46 -20.47
C ASP A 98 13.19 6.17 -19.96
N THR A 99 14.53 6.06 -20.03
CA THR A 99 15.26 4.93 -19.43
C THR A 99 15.05 4.87 -17.91
N VAL A 100 15.05 6.03 -17.25
CA VAL A 100 14.81 6.13 -15.79
C VAL A 100 13.37 5.76 -15.47
N LYS A 101 12.40 6.28 -16.24
CA LYS A 101 10.99 5.89 -16.11
C LYS A 101 10.83 4.38 -16.31
N LEU A 102 11.40 3.81 -17.37
CA LEU A 102 11.33 2.37 -17.63
C LEU A 102 11.92 1.55 -16.47
N ALA A 103 13.08 1.94 -15.95
CA ALA A 103 13.72 1.26 -14.83
C ALA A 103 12.84 1.29 -13.56
N ILE A 104 12.22 2.42 -13.24
CA ILE A 104 11.29 2.54 -12.11
C ILE A 104 10.05 1.65 -12.33
N ALA A 105 9.49 1.63 -13.54
CA ALA A 105 8.29 0.83 -13.83
C ALA A 105 8.58 -0.67 -13.67
N LEU A 106 9.71 -1.13 -14.21
CA LEU A 106 10.19 -2.50 -14.04
C LEU A 106 10.47 -2.84 -12.57
N ALA A 107 11.06 -1.91 -11.80
CA ALA A 107 11.29 -2.11 -10.37
C ALA A 107 9.97 -2.26 -9.59
N ILE A 108 8.94 -1.48 -9.93
CA ILE A 108 7.60 -1.60 -9.32
C ILE A 108 6.97 -2.94 -9.67
N ILE A 109 7.04 -3.38 -10.93
CA ILE A 109 6.52 -4.70 -11.34
C ILE A 109 7.28 -5.82 -10.61
N ALA A 110 8.61 -5.75 -10.56
CA ALA A 110 9.43 -6.71 -9.83
C ALA A 110 9.06 -6.75 -8.34
N TYR A 111 8.81 -5.60 -7.72
CA TYR A 111 8.31 -5.51 -6.35
C TYR A 111 6.94 -6.20 -6.18
N GLY A 112 6.02 -6.02 -7.13
CA GLY A 112 4.75 -6.74 -7.17
C GLY A 112 4.93 -8.27 -7.24
N ILE A 113 5.85 -8.75 -8.09
CA ILE A 113 6.21 -10.18 -8.21
C ILE A 113 6.77 -10.70 -6.89
N ILE A 114 7.69 -9.94 -6.25
CA ILE A 114 8.27 -10.32 -4.96
C ILE A 114 7.18 -10.47 -3.91
N ILE A 115 6.22 -9.55 -3.84
CA ILE A 115 5.08 -9.65 -2.92
C ILE A 115 4.24 -10.89 -3.19
N LEU A 116 3.87 -11.10 -4.45
CA LEU A 116 3.05 -12.23 -4.85
C LEU A 116 3.73 -13.57 -4.49
N VAL A 117 4.99 -13.74 -4.91
CA VAL A 117 5.75 -14.98 -4.65
C VAL A 117 5.98 -15.19 -3.15
N ALA A 118 6.39 -14.15 -2.42
CA ALA A 118 6.59 -14.27 -0.97
C ALA A 118 5.29 -14.55 -0.21
N GLY A 119 4.16 -14.01 -0.70
CA GLY A 119 2.83 -14.30 -0.20
C GLY A 119 2.42 -15.76 -0.42
N LEU A 120 2.65 -16.29 -1.62
CA LEU A 120 2.44 -17.71 -1.93
C LEU A 120 3.33 -18.63 -1.09
N MET A 121 4.54 -18.19 -0.74
CA MET A 121 5.45 -18.90 0.17
C MET A 121 5.12 -18.69 1.66
N ALA A 122 4.00 -18.03 1.99
CA ALA A 122 3.55 -17.75 3.34
C ALA A 122 4.59 -17.03 4.25
N LYS A 123 5.48 -16.21 3.69
CA LYS A 123 6.51 -15.50 4.46
C LYS A 123 5.89 -14.37 5.30
N THR A 124 5.99 -14.46 6.63
CA THR A 124 5.37 -13.50 7.57
C THR A 124 5.81 -12.05 7.37
N ALA A 125 7.06 -11.82 6.94
CA ALA A 125 7.58 -10.49 6.65
C ALA A 125 6.73 -9.72 5.61
N ILE A 126 6.03 -10.43 4.72
CA ILE A 126 5.27 -9.79 3.64
C ILE A 126 4.06 -9.02 4.14
N LYS A 127 3.50 -9.41 5.29
CA LYS A 127 2.39 -8.67 5.93
C LYS A 127 2.76 -7.22 6.24
N ARG A 128 4.04 -6.89 6.41
CA ARG A 128 4.50 -5.52 6.65
C ARG A 128 4.76 -4.76 5.35
N TYR A 129 5.42 -5.39 4.39
CA TYR A 129 5.82 -4.73 3.15
C TYR A 129 4.69 -4.60 2.14
N ALA A 130 3.73 -5.54 2.14
CA ALA A 130 2.59 -5.53 1.23
C ALA A 130 1.34 -4.84 1.82
N ARG A 131 1.49 -4.06 2.90
CA ARG A 131 0.40 -3.24 3.42
C ARG A 131 -0.06 -2.26 2.37
N ILE A 132 -1.38 -2.11 2.23
CA ILE A 132 -1.94 -1.28 1.16
C ILE A 132 -1.46 0.18 1.24
N ARG A 133 -1.24 0.72 2.44
CA ARG A 133 -0.68 2.09 2.63
C ARG A 133 0.69 2.23 2.00
N VAL A 134 1.56 1.24 2.17
CA VAL A 134 2.95 1.27 1.68
C VAL A 134 2.93 1.19 0.16
N VAL A 135 2.22 0.19 -0.37
CA VAL A 135 2.07 -0.04 -1.81
C VAL A 135 1.46 1.18 -2.50
N SER A 136 0.35 1.69 -2.00
CA SER A 136 -0.36 2.82 -2.60
C SER A 136 0.48 4.09 -2.54
N TYR A 137 1.16 4.34 -1.41
CA TYR A 137 2.05 5.49 -1.28
C TYR A 137 3.18 5.46 -2.31
N CYS A 138 3.80 4.30 -2.56
CA CYS A 138 4.81 4.16 -3.62
C CYS A 138 4.26 4.57 -4.98
N ILE A 139 3.05 4.13 -5.35
CA ILE A 139 2.43 4.52 -6.63
C ILE A 139 2.11 6.02 -6.67
N ILE A 140 1.55 6.56 -5.58
CA ILE A 140 1.18 7.97 -5.45
C ILE A 140 2.42 8.88 -5.61
N ILE A 141 3.57 8.52 -5.00
CA ILE A 141 4.82 9.28 -5.14
C ILE A 141 5.31 9.29 -6.59
N PHE A 142 5.22 8.18 -7.31
CA PHE A 142 5.81 8.13 -8.64
C PHE A 142 4.88 8.67 -9.73
N ALA A 143 3.57 8.67 -9.53
CA ALA A 143 2.60 9.11 -10.55
C ALA A 143 2.91 10.51 -11.14
N PRO A 144 3.17 11.58 -10.36
CA PRO A 144 3.47 12.91 -10.92
C PRO A 144 4.67 12.93 -11.90
N ILE A 145 5.66 12.06 -11.69
CA ILE A 145 6.86 11.97 -12.53
C ILE A 145 6.53 11.33 -13.89
N TYR A 146 5.69 10.30 -13.91
CA TYR A 146 5.32 9.63 -15.16
C TYR A 146 4.49 10.53 -16.06
N TYR A 147 3.53 11.24 -15.47
CA TYR A 147 2.65 12.16 -16.16
C TYR A 147 3.29 13.53 -16.42
N SER A 148 4.60 13.67 -16.18
CA SER A 148 5.40 14.87 -16.46
C SER A 148 4.86 16.14 -15.80
N VAL A 149 4.18 16.01 -14.65
CA VAL A 149 3.69 17.15 -13.85
C VAL A 149 4.64 17.47 -12.68
N GLY A 150 5.48 16.50 -12.29
CA GLY A 150 6.54 16.67 -11.32
C GLY A 150 7.91 16.33 -11.90
N THR A 151 8.96 16.94 -11.35
CA THR A 151 10.35 16.62 -11.68
C THR A 151 10.93 15.66 -10.65
N LEU A 152 11.51 14.54 -11.10
CA LEU A 152 12.26 13.65 -10.23
C LEU A 152 13.58 14.33 -9.83
N ASN A 153 13.70 14.74 -8.58
CA ASN A 153 14.93 15.28 -8.00
C ASN A 153 15.12 14.77 -6.56
N TRP A 154 16.31 14.97 -6.01
CA TRP A 154 16.61 14.49 -4.64
C TRP A 154 15.75 15.14 -3.57
N SER A 155 15.36 16.41 -3.75
CA SER A 155 14.47 17.09 -2.80
C SER A 155 13.08 16.45 -2.77
N TYR A 156 12.58 16.02 -3.93
CA TYR A 156 11.32 15.30 -4.07
C TYR A 156 11.34 13.95 -3.35
N LEU A 157 12.37 13.13 -3.62
CA LEU A 157 12.52 11.82 -2.99
C LEU A 157 12.74 11.94 -1.48
N PHE A 158 13.55 12.91 -1.06
CA PHE A 158 13.79 13.17 0.36
C PHE A 158 12.52 13.65 1.06
N GLY A 159 11.76 14.57 0.47
CA GLY A 159 10.47 15.00 1.00
C GLY A 159 9.48 13.84 1.12
N ALA A 160 9.38 13.00 0.09
CA ALA A 160 8.55 11.79 0.10
C ALA A 160 8.94 10.82 1.24
N ALA A 161 10.23 10.62 1.49
CA ALA A 161 10.71 9.77 2.58
C ALA A 161 10.50 10.42 3.96
N LEU A 162 10.84 11.70 4.11
CA LEU A 162 10.78 12.46 5.36
C LEU A 162 9.35 12.59 5.89
N PHE A 163 8.37 12.81 5.00
CA PHE A 163 6.97 13.01 5.36
C PHE A 163 6.12 11.73 5.25
N PHE A 164 6.71 10.59 4.90
CA PHE A 164 6.01 9.31 4.94
C PHE A 164 5.37 9.02 6.31
N PRO A 165 6.01 9.28 7.47
CA PRO A 165 5.36 9.10 8.77
C PRO A 165 4.10 9.95 8.96
N ILE A 166 4.05 11.15 8.38
CA ILE A 166 2.86 12.02 8.44
C ILE A 166 1.72 11.41 7.63
N PHE A 167 1.99 10.98 6.39
CA PHE A 167 1.00 10.26 5.58
C PHE A 167 0.50 9.00 6.30
N TYR A 168 1.42 8.20 6.86
CA TYR A 168 1.07 6.98 7.57
C TYR A 168 0.21 7.25 8.80
N GLY A 169 0.58 8.26 9.60
CA GLY A 169 -0.17 8.69 10.78
C GLY A 169 -1.54 9.25 10.43
N PHE A 170 -1.66 10.00 9.33
CA PHE A 170 -2.94 10.48 8.82
C PHE A 170 -3.87 9.31 8.45
N MET A 171 -3.37 8.31 7.72
CA MET A 171 -4.17 7.12 7.39
C MET A 171 -4.58 6.32 8.63
N GLU A 172 -3.72 6.25 9.66
CA GLU A 172 -4.08 5.62 10.93
C GLU A 172 -5.16 6.41 11.69
N LEU A 173 -5.08 7.74 11.66
CA LEU A 173 -6.09 8.60 12.25
C LEU A 173 -7.43 8.47 11.51
N PHE A 174 -7.38 8.43 10.18
CA PHE A 174 -8.56 8.23 9.32
C PHE A 174 -9.27 6.91 9.65
N ASP A 175 -8.52 5.82 9.80
CA ASP A 175 -9.04 4.50 10.18
C ASP A 175 -9.69 4.51 11.58
N LYS A 176 -9.11 5.25 12.55
CA LYS A 176 -9.69 5.41 13.89
C LYS A 176 -11.03 6.16 13.89
N PHE A 177 -11.24 7.07 12.93
CA PHE A 177 -12.49 7.82 12.82
C PHE A 177 -13.60 7.03 12.10
N LEU A 178 -13.26 5.99 11.36
CA LEU A 178 -14.23 5.20 10.61
C LEU A 178 -14.84 4.10 11.50
N PRO A 179 -16.17 3.94 11.49
CA PRO A 179 -16.81 2.84 12.22
C PRO A 179 -16.45 1.49 11.60
N ASP A 180 -16.46 0.44 12.42
CA ASP A 180 -16.27 -0.92 11.92
C ASP A 180 -17.41 -1.32 10.98
N PRO A 181 -17.10 -1.90 9.81
CA PRO A 181 -18.13 -2.33 8.87
C PRO A 181 -18.94 -3.50 9.46
N ALA A 182 -20.27 -3.45 9.31
CA ALA A 182 -21.16 -4.49 9.81
C ALA A 182 -20.86 -5.89 9.23
N ALA A 183 -20.30 -5.95 8.01
CA ALA A 183 -19.85 -7.20 7.38
C ALA A 183 -18.86 -7.97 8.27
N PHE A 184 -17.95 -7.27 8.96
CA PHE A 184 -16.97 -7.92 9.83
C PHE A 184 -17.62 -8.59 11.05
N ARG A 185 -18.71 -8.01 11.58
CA ARG A 185 -19.46 -8.62 12.68
C ARG A 185 -20.10 -9.94 12.25
N LEU A 186 -20.70 -9.96 11.06
CA LEU A 186 -21.32 -11.15 10.49
C LEU A 186 -20.30 -12.27 10.24
N ASP A 187 -19.12 -11.93 9.71
CA ASP A 187 -18.06 -12.92 9.47
C ASP A 187 -17.53 -13.55 10.78
N ASN A 188 -17.38 -12.74 11.83
CA ASN A 188 -16.96 -13.24 13.14
C ASN A 188 -18.04 -14.11 13.81
N GLU A 189 -19.31 -13.68 13.75
CA GLU A 189 -20.43 -14.46 14.28
C GLU A 189 -20.57 -15.80 13.55
N ALA A 190 -20.38 -15.82 12.22
CA ALA A 190 -20.35 -17.05 11.43
C ALA A 190 -19.17 -17.95 11.79
N ALA A 191 -17.99 -17.39 12.02
CA ALA A 191 -16.80 -18.15 12.42
C ALA A 191 -16.97 -18.79 13.81
N ILE A 192 -17.60 -18.09 14.76
CA ILE A 192 -17.90 -18.61 16.10
C ILE A 192 -18.99 -19.70 16.02
N GLY A 193 -20.12 -19.42 15.35
CA GLY A 193 -21.22 -20.37 15.24
C GLY A 193 -20.88 -21.63 14.44
N GLY A 194 -19.95 -21.54 13.48
CA GLY A 194 -19.41 -22.70 12.76
C GLY A 194 -18.51 -23.58 13.64
N LYS A 195 -17.74 -22.95 14.54
CA LYS A 195 -16.86 -23.68 15.47
C LYS A 195 -17.67 -24.49 16.49
N ASP A 196 -18.74 -23.90 17.02
CA ASP A 196 -19.63 -24.58 17.99
C ASP A 196 -20.33 -25.81 17.37
N ARG A 197 -20.70 -25.75 16.08
CA ARG A 197 -21.29 -26.90 15.36
C ARG A 197 -20.28 -28.00 15.06
N PHE A 198 -19.04 -27.64 14.75
CA PHE A 198 -17.99 -28.63 14.48
C PHE A 198 -17.55 -29.39 15.75
N ASP A 199 -17.50 -28.70 16.88
CA ASP A 199 -17.18 -29.30 18.17
C ASP A 199 -18.34 -30.16 18.72
N SER A 200 -19.60 -29.84 18.39
CA SER A 200 -20.75 -30.69 18.75
C SER A 200 -20.81 -32.01 17.96
N ASP A 201 -20.46 -32.01 16.68
CA ASP A 201 -20.54 -33.22 15.84
C ASP A 201 -19.38 -34.21 16.12
N THR A 202 -18.22 -33.69 16.52
CA THR A 202 -17.05 -34.52 16.88
C THR A 202 -17.15 -35.15 18.27
N SER A 203 -17.93 -34.55 19.18
CA SER A 203 -18.18 -35.11 20.52
C SER A 203 -19.20 -36.25 20.53
N TYR A 204 -20.13 -36.31 19.55
CA TYR A 204 -21.08 -37.42 19.41
C TYR A 204 -20.51 -38.68 18.73
N SER A 205 -19.39 -38.57 18.00
CA SER A 205 -18.82 -39.70 17.24
C SER A 205 -17.76 -40.50 18.01
N ARG A 206 -17.56 -40.23 19.32
CA ARG A 206 -16.58 -40.93 20.18
C ARG A 206 -17.19 -41.80 21.28
N THR A 207 -18.48 -42.13 21.21
CA THR A 207 -19.08 -43.10 22.12
C THR A 207 -19.44 -44.38 21.38
N ASN A 208 -18.56 -45.37 21.51
CA ASN A 208 -18.86 -46.80 21.56
C ASN A 208 -19.37 -47.49 20.28
N GLU A 209 -18.57 -47.52 19.22
CA GLU A 209 -18.63 -48.68 18.32
C GLU A 209 -17.60 -49.74 18.76
N PRO A 210 -18.01 -50.88 19.34
CA PRO A 210 -17.11 -51.96 19.63
C PRO A 210 -16.54 -52.54 18.32
N PHE A 211 -15.21 -52.64 18.24
CA PHE A 211 -14.52 -53.27 17.12
C PHE A 211 -15.07 -54.68 16.86
N PRO A 212 -15.49 -55.02 15.63
CA PRO A 212 -15.91 -56.37 15.29
C PRO A 212 -14.70 -57.30 15.44
N GLN A 213 -14.82 -58.28 16.34
CA GLN A 213 -13.84 -59.35 16.47
C GLN A 213 -13.78 -60.12 15.16
N GLN A 214 -12.64 -60.04 14.47
CA GLN A 214 -12.36 -60.88 13.32
C GLN A 214 -12.25 -62.34 13.79
N SER A 215 -13.19 -63.18 13.38
CA SER A 215 -13.10 -64.62 13.55
C SER A 215 -12.02 -65.17 12.62
N SER A 216 -10.93 -65.67 13.20
CA SER A 216 -9.91 -66.44 12.49
C SER A 216 -10.47 -67.78 12.04
N LEU A 217 -10.48 -68.02 10.72
CA LEU A 217 -10.53 -69.35 10.10
C LEU A 217 -9.21 -69.60 9.39
#